data_AF-A0A1M6TQG9-F1
#
_entry.id   AF-A0A1M6TQG9-F1
#
_cell.length_a   1.000
_cell.length_b   1.000
_cell.length_c   1.000
_cell.angle_alpha   90.00
_cell.angle_beta   90.00
_cell.angle_gamma   90.00
#
_symmetry.space_group_name_H-M   'P 1'
#
loop_
_entity.id
_entity.type
_entity.pdbx_description
1 polymer ?
#
loop_
_entity_poly.entity_id
_entity_poly.type
_entity_poly.pdbx_seq_one_letter_code
_entity_poly.pdbx_strand_id
1 'polypeptide(L)' 'MGKTVGVFRENEVKRLSRGDREKLKRQAIKQLQTSREIRALMKSNPKPFATIPEANKILRKKLTPVLKRMPKS' A
#
# COMPACT_ATOMS: atom_id res chain seq x y z
N MET A 1 16.51 9.85 2.51
CA MET A 1 15.20 9.96 1.81
C MET A 1 14.54 8.59 1.81
N GLY A 2 13.47 8.41 2.60
CA GLY A 2 12.93 7.09 2.96
C GLY A 2 12.28 6.35 1.79
N LYS A 3 12.70 5.10 1.54
CA LYS A 3 12.09 4.23 0.55
C LYS A 3 10.74 3.76 1.08
N THR A 4 9.66 4.41 0.63
CA THR A 4 8.29 4.01 0.97
C THR A 4 7.95 2.69 0.27
N VAL A 5 7.50 1.69 1.02
CA VAL A 5 7.03 0.42 0.44
C VAL A 5 5.54 0.54 0.20
N GLY A 6 5.17 1.03 -0.99
CA GLY A 6 3.78 1.36 -1.33
C GLY A 6 3.29 2.57 -0.53
N VAL A 7 2.36 2.35 0.40
CA VAL A 7 1.77 3.39 1.29
C VAL A 7 2.34 3.38 2.71
N PHE A 8 3.17 2.41 3.06
CA PHE A 8 3.76 2.30 4.39
C PHE A 8 5.14 2.91 4.43
N ARG A 9 5.41 3.64 5.52
CA ARG A 9 6.75 4.15 5.80
C ARG A 9 7.69 2.99 6.09
N GLU A 10 8.97 3.17 5.77
CA GLU A 10 10.01 2.16 6.00
C GLU A 10 10.01 1.66 7.46
N ASN A 11 9.76 2.53 8.44
CA ASN A 11 9.64 2.17 9.85
C ASN A 11 8.49 1.20 10.17
N GLU A 12 7.37 1.25 9.44
CA GLU A 12 6.24 0.33 9.65
C GLU A 12 6.51 -1.06 9.08
N VAL A 13 7.34 -1.14 8.04
CA VAL A 13 7.75 -2.39 7.40
C VAL A 13 9.14 -2.85 7.84
N LYS A 14 9.83 -2.10 8.72
CA LYS A 14 11.19 -2.41 9.18
C LYS A 14 11.23 -3.75 9.92
N ARG A 15 10.15 -4.06 10.66
CA ARG A 15 9.92 -5.32 11.38
C ARG A 15 9.46 -6.49 10.50
N LEU A 16 9.33 -6.27 9.20
CA LEU A 16 9.03 -7.33 8.24
C LEU A 16 10.31 -7.81 7.59
N SER A 17 10.41 -9.13 7.44
CA SER A 17 11.40 -9.78 6.60
C SER A 17 11.28 -9.32 5.14
N ARG A 18 12.38 -9.40 4.39
CA ARG A 18 12.44 -8.97 2.98
C ARG A 18 11.35 -9.62 2.12
N GLY A 19 11.08 -10.91 2.34
CA GLY A 19 10.01 -11.64 1.65
C GLY A 19 8.60 -11.12 1.96
N ASP A 20 8.34 -10.72 3.21
CA ASP A 20 7.03 -10.16 3.58
C ASP A 20 6.84 -8.75 3.06
N ARG A 21 7.92 -7.94 2.98
CA ARG A 21 7.88 -6.63 2.31
C ARG A 21 7.51 -6.78 0.83
N GLU A 22 8.03 -7.78 0.15
CA GLU A 22 7.66 -8.07 -1.24
C GLU A 22 6.22 -8.56 -1.37
N LYS A 23 5.75 -9.43 -0.48
CA LYS A 23 4.33 -9.84 -0.44
C LYS A 23 3.42 -8.63 -0.23
N LEU A 24 3.79 -7.70 0.65
CA LEU A 24 3.04 -6.47 0.90
C LEU A 24 3.01 -5.55 -0.31
N LYS A 25 4.12 -5.44 -1.04
CA LYS A 25 4.19 -4.75 -2.33
C LYS A 25 3.26 -5.37 -3.37
N ARG A 26 3.30 -6.70 -3.54
CA ARG A 26 2.41 -7.41 -4.47
C ARG A 26 0.94 -7.26 -4.10
N GLN A 27 0.60 -7.35 -2.81
CA GLN A 27 -0.73 -7.09 -2.29
C GLN A 27 -1.18 -5.66 -2.57
N ALA A 28 -0.29 -4.67 -2.38
CA ALA A 28 -0.58 -3.27 -2.68
C ALA A 28 -0.91 -3.08 -4.16
N ILE A 29 -0.08 -3.62 -5.06
CA ILE A 29 -0.31 -3.57 -6.52
C ILE A 29 -1.64 -4.26 -6.88
N LYS A 30 -1.92 -5.44 -6.29
CA LYS A 30 -3.18 -6.15 -6.52
C LYS A 30 -4.37 -5.28 -6.11
N GLN A 31 -4.34 -4.66 -4.92
CA GLN A 31 -5.41 -3.78 -4.45
C GLN A 31 -5.56 -2.51 -5.29
N LEU A 32 -4.47 -1.95 -5.82
CA LEU A 32 -4.54 -0.84 -6.78
C LEU A 32 -5.31 -1.24 -8.04
N GLN A 33 -5.13 -2.47 -8.52
CA GLN A 33 -5.77 -2.98 -9.73
C GLN A 33 -7.20 -3.49 -9.49
N THR A 34 -7.49 -4.09 -8.34
CA THR A 34 -8.79 -4.72 -8.05
C THR A 34 -9.78 -3.81 -7.34
N SER A 35 -9.30 -2.80 -6.59
CA SER A 35 -10.19 -1.95 -5.81
C SER A 35 -10.87 -0.92 -6.70
N ARG A 36 -12.19 -1.08 -6.86
CA ARG A 36 -13.04 -0.21 -7.69
C ARG A 36 -13.00 1.24 -7.21
N GLU A 37 -12.93 1.48 -5.90
CA GLU A 37 -12.76 2.83 -5.31
C GLU A 37 -11.44 3.49 -5.71
N ILE A 38 -10.33 2.75 -5.65
CA ILE A 38 -9.01 3.30 -6.02
C ILE A 38 -8.97 3.58 -7.53
N ARG A 39 -9.49 2.66 -8.34
CA ARG A 39 -9.64 2.88 -9.78
C ARG A 39 -10.51 4.08 -10.12
N ALA A 40 -11.63 4.27 -9.40
CA ALA A 40 -12.49 5.44 -9.60
C ALA A 40 -11.76 6.74 -9.26
N LEU A 41 -11.04 6.77 -8.13
CA LEU A 41 -10.23 7.92 -7.73
C LEU A 41 -9.09 8.23 -8.71
N MET A 42 -8.40 7.19 -9.22
CA MET A 42 -7.34 7.33 -10.22
C MET A 42 -7.89 7.74 -11.59
N LYS A 43 -9.09 7.29 -11.97
CA LYS A 43 -9.74 7.69 -13.21
C LYS A 43 -10.24 9.14 -13.15
N SER A 44 -10.72 9.57 -11.98
CA SER A 44 -11.25 10.92 -11.79
C SER A 44 -10.18 11.97 -11.53
N ASN A 45 -8.95 11.57 -11.18
CA ASN A 45 -7.85 12.48 -10.92
C ASN A 45 -6.72 12.26 -11.93
N PRO A 46 -6.29 13.28 -12.68
CA PRO A 46 -5.13 13.18 -13.57
C PRO A 46 -3.79 13.14 -12.80
N LYS A 47 -3.83 13.29 -11.47
CA LYS A 47 -2.64 13.34 -10.62
C LYS A 47 -2.08 11.93 -10.38
N PRO A 48 -0.75 11.77 -10.26
CA PRO A 48 -0.15 10.47 -9.95
C PRO A 48 -0.65 9.95 -8.60
N PHE A 49 -0.94 8.65 -8.51
CA PHE A 49 -1.51 7.99 -7.32
C PHE A 49 -0.79 8.38 -6.01
N ALA A 50 0.54 8.50 -6.05
CA ALA A 50 1.35 8.89 -4.89
C ALA A 50 0.93 10.23 -4.26
N THR A 51 0.31 11.12 -5.05
CA THR A 51 -0.16 12.45 -4.64
C THR A 51 -1.65 12.50 -4.29
N ILE A 52 -2.37 11.37 -4.40
CA ILE A 52 -3.80 11.29 -4.06
C ILE A 52 -3.93 10.77 -2.61
N PRO A 53 -4.12 11.64 -1.61
CA PRO A 53 -4.16 11.24 -0.21
C PRO A 53 -5.31 10.27 0.11
N GLU A 54 -6.46 10.45 -0.55
CA GLU A 54 -7.63 9.56 -0.44
C GLU A 54 -7.32 8.12 -0.86
N ALA A 55 -6.67 7.97 -2.02
CA ALA A 55 -6.32 6.67 -2.55
C ALA A 55 -5.27 5.98 -1.66
N ASN A 56 -4.31 6.75 -1.12
CA ASN A 56 -3.36 6.26 -0.11
C ASN A 56 -4.06 5.82 1.17
N LYS A 57 -5.06 6.56 1.66
CA LYS A 57 -5.82 6.24 2.88
C LYS A 57 -6.61 4.94 2.72
N ILE A 58 -7.30 4.77 1.58
CA ILE A 58 -8.05 3.55 1.26
C ILE A 58 -7.10 2.35 1.15
N LEU A 59 -6.00 2.51 0.40
CA LEU A 59 -5.01 1.45 0.23
C LEU A 59 -4.38 1.05 1.58
N ARG A 60 -4.08 2.03 2.45
CA ARG A 60 -3.55 1.77 3.80
C ARG A 60 -4.57 1.03 4.67
N LYS A 61 -5.85 1.40 4.62
CA LYS A 61 -6.94 0.72 5.34
C LYS A 61 -7.07 -0.75 4.91
N LYS A 62 -6.95 -1.04 3.60
CA LYS A 62 -7.01 -2.41 3.08
C LYS A 62 -5.76 -3.24 3.39
N LEU A 63 -4.58 -2.62 3.43
CA LEU A 63 -3.32 -3.33 3.70
C LEU A 63 -2.98 -3.44 5.19
N THR A 64 -3.56 -2.61 6.07
CA THR A 64 -3.37 -2.70 7.52
C THR A 64 -3.69 -4.10 8.09
N PRO A 65 -4.83 -4.73 7.77
CA PRO A 65 -5.11 -6.08 8.26
C PRO A 65 -4.13 -7.12 7.68
N VAL A 66 -3.64 -6.92 6.45
CA VAL A 66 -2.63 -7.78 5.83
C VAL A 66 -1.30 -7.68 6.58
N LEU A 67 -0.88 -6.45 6.89
CA LEU A 67 0.31 -6.16 7.70
C LEU A 67 0.20 -6.77 9.09
N LYS A 68 -0.97 -6.66 9.75
CA LYS A 68 -1.21 -7.24 11.08
C LYS A 68 -1.17 -8.78 11.08
N ARG A 69 -1.54 -9.42 9.97
CA ARG A 69 -1.53 -10.89 9.82
C ARG A 69 -0.16 -11.45 9.44
N MET A 70 0.78 -10.61 9.00
CA MET A 70 2.13 -11.07 8.69
C MET A 70 2.88 -11.35 9.99
N PRO A 71 3.60 -12.49 10.10
CA PRO A 71 4.47 -12.73 11.24
C PRO A 71 5.53 -11.63 11.26
N LYS A 72 5.71 -11.00 12.43
CA LYS A 72 6.80 -10.05 12.65
C LYS A 72 8.06 -10.88 12.86
N SER A 73 9.08 -10.68 12.02
CA SER A 73 10.43 -11.24 12.22
C SER A 73 11.25 -10.35 13.14
#